data_AF-A0A7I8ERZ4-F1
#
_entry.id   AF-A0A7I8ERZ4-F1
#
_cell.length_a   1.000
_cell.length_b   1.000
_cell.length_c   1.000
_cell.angle_alpha   90.00
_cell.angle_beta   90.00
_cell.angle_gamma   90.00
#
_symmetry.space_group_name_H-M   'P 1'
#
loop_
_entity.id
_entity.type
_entity.pdbx_description
1 polymer ?
#
loop_
_entity_poly.entity_id
_entity_poly.type
_entity_poly.pdbx_seq_one_letter_code
_entity_poly.pdbx_strand_id
1 'polypeptide(L)'
;MDATTLQMITEQAVIILTAFAPKLEDALATNIVDVGLAQAKWLYESIKQHFQQGDDKGSALKALEHFQEEPQEYQINLNNKLAHALQSDEAFAQVIAQHIQQGPLQEILASDRARVIANAMHNRSEQGRQTIDASGDAHVEGNSFNIG
;
A
#
# COMPACT_ATOMS: atom_id res chain seq x y z
N MET A 1 19.85 -6.09 0.18
CA MET A 1 19.18 -5.47 1.38
C MET A 1 19.43 -6.33 2.62
N ASP A 2 19.49 -5.76 3.83
CA ASP A 2 19.63 -6.55 5.07
C ASP A 2 18.29 -7.13 5.57
N ALA A 3 18.37 -8.09 6.50
CA ALA A 3 17.22 -8.82 7.02
C ALA A 3 16.20 -7.93 7.75
N THR A 4 16.67 -6.91 8.47
CA THR A 4 15.80 -5.97 9.19
C THR A 4 14.99 -5.12 8.21
N THR A 5 15.64 -4.66 7.14
CA THR A 5 15.00 -3.88 6.08
C THR A 5 13.96 -4.72 5.33
N LEU A 6 14.29 -5.97 5.01
CA LEU A 6 13.36 -6.92 4.38
C LEU A 6 12.15 -7.21 5.25
N GLN A 7 12.34 -7.40 6.56
CA GLN A 7 11.25 -7.61 7.51
C GLN A 7 10.33 -6.38 7.58
N MET A 8 10.89 -5.18 7.71
CA MET A 8 10.12 -3.93 7.75
C MET A 8 9.26 -3.75 6.49
N ILE A 9 9.84 -3.97 5.31
CA ILE A 9 9.12 -3.86 4.03
C ILE A 9 8.02 -4.91 3.92
N THR A 10 8.28 -6.13 4.37
CA THR A 10 7.27 -7.20 4.39
C THR A 10 6.09 -6.82 5.27
N GLU A 11 6.35 -6.41 6.51
CA GLU A 11 5.32 -6.01 7.47
C GLU A 11 4.51 -4.83 6.94
N GLN A 12 5.17 -3.84 6.36
CA GLN A 12 4.51 -2.65 5.84
C GLN A 12 3.67 -2.94 4.60
N ALA A 13 4.13 -3.81 3.69
CA ALA A 13 3.33 -4.28 2.56
C ALA A 13 2.05 -4.96 3.04
N VAL A 14 2.16 -5.87 4.01
CA VAL A 14 1.00 -6.57 4.58
C VAL A 14 0.06 -5.61 5.30
N ILE A 15 0.57 -4.63 6.06
CA ILE A 15 -0.25 -3.61 6.72
C ILE A 15 -1.07 -2.80 5.70
N ILE A 16 -0.44 -2.34 4.61
CA ILE A 16 -1.13 -1.60 3.54
C ILE A 16 -2.21 -2.49 2.93
N LEU A 17 -1.87 -3.73 2.55
CA LEU A 17 -2.84 -4.65 1.96
C LEU A 17 -4.00 -4.95 2.92
N THR A 18 -3.76 -5.13 4.23
CA THR A 18 -4.81 -5.36 5.23
C THR A 18 -5.76 -4.17 5.33
N ALA A 19 -5.22 -2.94 5.37
CA ALA A 19 -6.02 -1.72 5.53
C ALA A 19 -6.98 -1.51 4.35
N PHE A 20 -6.61 -1.98 3.17
CA PHE A 20 -7.38 -1.78 1.94
C PHE A 20 -8.04 -3.05 1.38
N ALA A 21 -7.82 -4.22 2.00
CA ALA A 21 -8.39 -5.50 1.55
C ALA A 21 -9.91 -5.44 1.27
N PRO A 22 -10.77 -4.83 2.12
CA PRO A 22 -12.20 -4.75 1.87
C PRO A 22 -12.59 -3.96 0.62
N LYS A 23 -11.71 -3.08 0.13
CA LYS A 23 -11.93 -2.21 -1.04
C LYS A 23 -11.11 -2.64 -2.25
N LEU A 24 -10.29 -3.69 -2.11
CA LEU A 24 -9.31 -4.09 -3.11
C LEU A 24 -9.96 -4.70 -4.34
N GLU A 25 -11.08 -5.40 -4.18
CA GLU A 25 -11.83 -5.97 -5.30
C GLU A 25 -12.41 -4.88 -6.22
N ASP A 26 -13.09 -3.90 -5.61
CA ASP A 26 -13.62 -2.72 -6.31
C ASP A 26 -12.50 -1.91 -6.97
N ALA A 27 -11.38 -1.78 -6.27
CA ALA A 27 -10.16 -1.13 -6.76
C ALA A 27 -9.60 -1.80 -8.02
N LEU A 28 -9.50 -3.12 -8.02
CA LEU A 28 -8.99 -3.89 -9.16
C LEU A 28 -9.89 -3.70 -10.39
N ALA A 29 -11.20 -3.55 -10.20
CA ALA A 29 -12.18 -3.37 -11.27
C ALA A 29 -12.30 -1.93 -11.81
N THR A 30 -11.74 -0.92 -11.14
CA THR A 30 -11.98 0.50 -11.46
C THR A 30 -10.68 1.32 -11.64
N ASN A 31 -10.83 2.53 -12.21
CA ASN A 31 -9.79 3.56 -12.19
C ASN A 31 -9.97 4.39 -10.91
N ILE A 32 -9.05 4.22 -9.98
CA ILE A 32 -9.13 4.75 -8.62
C ILE A 32 -8.48 6.12 -8.53
N VAL A 33 -9.09 7.03 -7.77
CA VAL A 33 -8.57 8.37 -7.47
C VAL A 33 -8.01 8.46 -6.03
N ASP A 34 -8.34 7.50 -5.16
CA ASP A 34 -7.76 7.38 -3.81
C ASP A 34 -6.35 6.78 -3.90
N VAL A 35 -5.35 7.57 -3.53
CA VAL A 35 -3.96 7.18 -3.70
C VAL A 35 -3.48 6.11 -2.73
N GLY A 36 -4.05 6.02 -1.53
CA GLY A 36 -3.76 4.91 -0.62
C GLY A 36 -4.28 3.59 -1.19
N LEU A 37 -5.47 3.62 -1.79
CA LEU A 37 -6.04 2.46 -2.46
C LEU A 37 -5.31 2.13 -3.77
N ALA A 38 -4.82 3.13 -4.50
CA ALA A 38 -3.97 2.93 -5.67
C ALA A 38 -2.62 2.28 -5.32
N GLN A 39 -1.99 2.69 -4.20
CA GLN A 39 -0.78 2.07 -3.68
C GLN A 39 -1.03 0.61 -3.28
N ALA A 40 -2.15 0.34 -2.60
CA ALA A 40 -2.54 -1.03 -2.23
C ALA A 40 -2.81 -1.91 -3.46
N LYS A 41 -3.51 -1.37 -4.47
CA LYS A 41 -3.75 -2.06 -5.75
C LYS A 41 -2.43 -2.41 -6.43
N TRP A 42 -1.54 -1.44 -6.58
CA TRP A 42 -0.23 -1.67 -7.20
C TRP A 42 0.58 -2.72 -6.44
N LEU A 43 0.60 -2.66 -5.10
CA LEU A 43 1.29 -3.64 -4.26
C LEU A 43 0.71 -5.03 -4.49
N TYR A 44 -0.61 -5.17 -4.46
CA TYR A 44 -1.28 -6.43 -4.67
C TYR A 44 -0.98 -7.01 -6.06
N GLU A 45 -1.10 -6.21 -7.12
CA GLU A 45 -0.84 -6.65 -8.49
C GLU A 45 0.62 -7.06 -8.69
N SER A 46 1.56 -6.31 -8.12
CA SER A 46 2.99 -6.61 -8.18
C SER A 46 3.34 -7.92 -7.46
N ILE A 47 2.80 -8.12 -6.24
CA ILE A 47 2.99 -9.35 -5.47
C ILE A 47 2.32 -10.53 -6.18
N LYS A 48 1.10 -10.35 -6.71
CA LYS A 48 0.39 -11.37 -7.47
C LYS A 48 1.17 -11.81 -8.70
N GLN A 49 1.67 -10.87 -9.49
CA GLN A 49 2.46 -11.15 -10.68
C GLN A 49 3.75 -11.91 -10.33
N HIS A 50 4.43 -11.51 -9.26
CA HIS A 50 5.63 -12.21 -8.80
C HIS A 50 5.30 -13.65 -8.33
N PHE A 51 4.23 -13.83 -7.54
CA PHE A 51 3.80 -15.15 -7.08
C PHE A 51 3.33 -16.07 -8.21
N GLN A 52 2.77 -15.52 -9.29
CA GLN A 52 2.42 -16.29 -10.49
C GLN A 52 3.64 -16.86 -11.23
N GLN A 53 4.79 -16.21 -11.10
CA GLN A 53 6.05 -16.62 -11.73
C GLN A 53 6.87 -17.57 -10.84
N GLY A 54 6.49 -17.73 -9.57
CA GLY A 54 7.20 -18.57 -8.60
C GLY A 54 6.94 -20.07 -8.78
N ASP A 55 7.95 -20.88 -8.45
CA ASP A 55 7.90 -22.35 -8.55
C ASP A 55 7.17 -23.05 -7.38
N ASP A 56 6.43 -22.32 -6.55
CA ASP A 56 5.85 -22.83 -5.30
C ASP A 56 4.50 -23.57 -5.46
N LYS A 57 4.22 -24.03 -6.69
CA LYS A 57 2.96 -24.68 -7.10
C LYS A 57 1.72 -23.81 -6.82
N GLY A 58 1.89 -22.49 -6.83
CA GLY A 58 0.83 -21.50 -6.61
C GLY A 58 0.41 -21.37 -5.14
N SER A 59 1.19 -21.87 -4.19
CA SER A 59 0.87 -21.75 -2.77
C SER A 59 0.91 -20.30 -2.28
N ALA A 60 1.86 -19.49 -2.76
CA ALA A 60 1.96 -18.07 -2.45
C ALA A 60 0.80 -17.29 -3.07
N LEU A 61 0.45 -17.61 -4.32
CA LEU A 61 -0.68 -17.00 -5.01
C LEU A 61 -2.00 -17.26 -4.26
N LYS A 62 -2.25 -18.50 -3.83
CA LYS A 62 -3.43 -18.85 -3.02
C LYS A 62 -3.44 -18.12 -1.68
N ALA A 63 -2.29 -17.98 -1.02
CA ALA A 63 -2.20 -17.24 0.22
C ALA A 63 -2.57 -15.75 0.03
N LEU A 64 -2.20 -15.15 -1.10
CA LEU A 64 -2.59 -13.78 -1.45
C LEU A 64 -4.08 -13.66 -1.78
N GLU A 65 -4.65 -14.62 -2.52
CA GLU A 65 -6.07 -14.65 -2.87
C GLU A 65 -6.94 -14.82 -1.63
N HIS A 66 -6.64 -15.80 -0.77
CA HIS A 66 -7.36 -15.99 0.49
C HIS A 66 -7.16 -14.84 1.47
N PHE A 67 -6.01 -14.17 1.45
CA PHE A 67 -5.81 -12.96 2.24
C PHE A 67 -6.77 -11.83 1.83
N GLN A 68 -7.16 -11.73 0.57
CA GLN A 68 -8.16 -10.73 0.16
C GLN A 68 -9.53 -11.00 0.77
N GLU A 69 -9.92 -12.28 0.89
CA GLU A 69 -11.20 -12.72 1.46
C GLU A 69 -11.19 -12.66 2.99
N GLU A 70 -10.11 -13.15 3.61
CA GLU A 70 -9.97 -13.32 5.05
C GLU A 70 -8.60 -12.79 5.54
N PRO A 71 -8.39 -11.45 5.55
CA PRO A 71 -7.08 -10.85 5.84
C PRO A 71 -6.52 -11.25 7.20
N GLN A 72 -7.38 -11.41 8.22
CA GLN A 72 -6.98 -11.74 9.58
C GLN A 72 -6.47 -13.18 9.70
N GLU A 73 -7.06 -14.12 8.96
CA GLU A 73 -6.69 -15.54 9.02
C GLU A 73 -5.41 -15.82 8.23
N TYR A 74 -5.24 -15.13 7.09
CA TYR A 74 -4.14 -15.39 6.16
C TYR A 74 -2.96 -14.42 6.31
N GLN A 75 -3.04 -13.44 7.22
CA GLN A 75 -1.98 -12.44 7.43
C GLN A 75 -0.61 -13.07 7.63
N ILE A 76 -0.50 -14.06 8.52
CA ILE A 76 0.76 -14.73 8.85
C ILE A 76 1.28 -15.52 7.64
N ASN A 77 0.38 -16.22 6.92
CA ASN A 77 0.75 -16.99 5.75
C ASN A 77 1.27 -16.09 4.62
N LEU A 78 0.56 -15.00 4.33
CA LEU A 78 1.00 -14.02 3.33
C LEU A 78 2.32 -13.37 3.74
N ASN A 79 2.49 -12.98 5.01
CA ASN A 79 3.72 -12.39 5.51
C ASN A 79 4.91 -13.34 5.30
N ASN A 80 4.80 -14.60 5.71
CA ASN A 80 5.87 -15.59 5.53
C ASN A 80 6.22 -15.82 4.05
N LYS A 81 5.21 -15.90 3.17
CA LYS A 81 5.39 -16.09 1.74
C LYS A 81 6.06 -14.88 1.08
N LEU A 82 5.62 -13.68 1.44
CA LEU A 82 6.19 -12.44 0.95
C LEU A 82 7.62 -12.23 1.46
N ALA A 83 7.89 -12.51 2.73
CA ALA A 83 9.24 -12.46 3.29
C ALA A 83 10.21 -13.35 2.50
N HIS A 84 9.79 -14.59 2.22
CA HIS A 84 10.60 -15.51 1.42
C HIS A 84 10.83 -14.98 -0.01
N ALA A 85 9.79 -14.43 -0.66
CA ALA A 85 9.92 -13.87 -2.00
C ALA A 85 10.89 -12.68 -2.04
N LEU A 86 10.76 -11.74 -1.11
CA LEU A 86 11.65 -10.57 -1.00
C LEU A 86 13.09 -10.97 -0.66
N GLN A 87 13.29 -12.04 0.12
CA GLN A 87 14.63 -12.59 0.40
C GLN A 87 15.25 -13.28 -0.83
N SER A 88 14.42 -13.91 -1.66
CA SER A 88 14.88 -14.71 -2.81
C SER A 88 15.12 -13.86 -4.06
N ASP A 89 14.45 -12.72 -4.19
CA ASP A 89 14.57 -11.81 -5.32
C ASP A 89 14.84 -10.37 -4.84
N GLU A 90 16.11 -9.96 -4.93
CA GLU A 90 16.53 -8.62 -4.52
C GLU A 90 15.96 -7.52 -5.43
N ALA A 91 15.74 -7.78 -6.72
CA ALA A 91 15.17 -6.79 -7.64
C ALA A 91 13.70 -6.54 -7.29
N PHE A 92 12.95 -7.61 -7.02
CA PHE A 92 11.59 -7.50 -6.52
C PHE A 92 11.54 -6.78 -5.17
N ALA A 93 12.46 -7.10 -4.25
CA ALA A 93 12.56 -6.42 -2.97
C ALA A 93 12.81 -4.92 -3.11
N GLN A 94 13.67 -4.49 -4.02
CA GLN A 94 13.92 -3.07 -4.29
C GLN A 94 12.69 -2.37 -4.89
N VAL A 95 11.94 -3.04 -5.77
CA VAL A 95 10.71 -2.49 -6.37
C VAL A 95 9.64 -2.26 -5.30
N ILE A 96 9.41 -3.25 -4.43
CA ILE A 96 8.48 -3.12 -3.31
C ILE A 96 8.98 -2.07 -2.30
N ALA A 97 10.28 -2.07 -1.99
CA ALA A 97 10.90 -1.08 -1.11
C ALA A 97 10.66 0.34 -1.62
N GLN A 98 10.93 0.62 -2.90
CA GLN A 98 10.75 1.95 -3.47
C GLN A 98 9.30 2.42 -3.39
N HIS A 99 8.34 1.52 -3.62
CA HIS A 99 6.93 1.88 -3.57
C HIS A 99 6.41 2.10 -2.14
N ILE A 100 6.98 1.39 -1.16
CA ILE A 100 6.64 1.53 0.26
C ILE A 100 7.38 2.73 0.88
N GLN A 101 8.63 2.98 0.50
CA GLN A 101 9.46 4.10 0.97
C GLN A 101 9.00 5.46 0.43
N GLN A 102 8.12 5.50 -0.57
CA GLN A 102 7.35 6.71 -0.88
C GLN A 102 6.42 7.12 0.29
N GLY A 103 6.25 6.23 1.28
CA GLY A 103 5.43 6.40 2.46
C GLY A 103 3.93 6.38 2.13
N PRO A 104 3.06 6.54 3.13
CA PRO A 104 1.66 6.78 2.88
C PRO A 104 1.52 8.10 2.13
N LEU A 105 0.78 8.02 1.02
CA LEU A 105 0.53 9.12 0.13
C LEU A 105 -0.93 9.55 0.30
N GLN A 106 -1.15 10.77 0.78
CA GLN A 106 -2.47 11.37 0.87
C GLN A 106 -2.58 12.44 -0.20
N GLU A 107 -3.43 12.18 -1.20
CA GLU A 107 -3.81 13.16 -2.21
C GLU A 107 -5.24 13.60 -1.95
N ILE A 108 -5.45 14.91 -1.83
CA ILE A 108 -6.77 15.51 -1.68
C ILE A 108 -7.01 16.40 -2.90
N LEU A 109 -7.98 16.03 -3.73
CA LEU A 109 -8.43 16.83 -4.87
C LEU A 109 -9.69 17.60 -4.47
N ALA A 110 -9.60 18.93 -4.41
CA ALA A 110 -10.68 19.82 -4.05
C ALA A 110 -11.02 20.74 -5.22
N SER A 111 -12.23 20.57 -5.76
CA SER A 111 -12.71 21.35 -6.90
C SER A 111 -13.98 22.09 -6.54
N ASP A 112 -14.07 23.35 -6.94
CA ASP A 112 -15.30 24.15 -7.05
C ASP A 112 -16.19 24.19 -5.79
N ARG A 113 -15.98 25.21 -4.94
CA ARG A 113 -16.65 25.40 -3.63
C ARG A 113 -16.43 24.29 -2.60
N ALA A 114 -15.47 23.39 -2.83
CA ALA A 114 -15.05 22.37 -1.88
C ALA A 114 -14.35 22.97 -0.64
N ARG A 115 -14.54 22.34 0.52
CA ARG A 115 -13.88 22.72 1.78
C ARG A 115 -13.02 21.56 2.29
N VAL A 116 -11.71 21.77 2.38
CA VAL A 116 -10.73 20.83 2.93
C VAL A 116 -10.24 21.37 4.27
N ILE A 117 -10.82 20.89 5.36
CA ILE A 117 -10.58 21.43 6.69
C ILE A 117 -10.05 20.32 7.62
N ALA A 118 -8.99 20.62 8.37
CA ALA A 118 -8.50 19.81 9.48
C ALA A 118 -8.09 18.36 9.13
N ASN A 119 -7.52 18.12 7.95
CA ASN A 119 -6.99 16.80 7.64
C ASN A 119 -5.63 16.62 8.32
N ALA A 120 -5.49 15.54 9.09
CA ALA A 120 -4.24 15.19 9.73
C ALA A 120 -3.74 13.86 9.17
N MET A 121 -2.55 13.87 8.58
CA MET A 121 -1.80 12.65 8.30
C MET A 121 -0.76 12.49 9.40
N HIS A 122 -0.86 11.39 10.15
CA HIS A 122 0.16 10.97 11.09
C HIS A 122 0.81 9.71 10.57
N ASN A 123 2.13 9.73 10.45
CA ASN A 123 2.86 8.58 9.96
C ASN A 123 4.18 8.36 10.72
N ARG A 124 4.40 7.10 11.09
CA ARG A 124 5.58 6.63 11.82
C ARG A 124 6.73 6.13 10.96
N SER A 125 6.53 6.04 9.65
CA SER A 125 7.56 5.48 8.75
C SER A 125 8.65 6.48 8.36
N GLU A 126 8.77 7.62 9.05
CA GLU A 126 9.68 8.74 8.74
C GLU A 126 9.63 9.30 7.30
N GLN A 127 8.72 8.80 6.47
CA GLN A 127 8.66 9.03 5.02
C GLN A 127 7.20 9.09 4.61
N GLY A 128 6.82 10.02 3.74
CA GLY A 128 5.45 10.13 3.25
C GLY A 128 5.24 11.43 2.49
N ARG A 129 4.11 11.54 1.81
CA ARG A 129 3.80 12.74 1.04
C ARG A 129 2.32 13.08 1.17
N GLN A 130 2.05 14.31 1.56
CA GLN A 130 0.70 14.90 1.48
C GLN A 130 0.68 15.85 0.28
N THR A 131 -0.33 15.74 -0.57
CA THR A 131 -0.57 16.64 -1.70
C THR A 131 -2.02 17.09 -1.64
N ILE A 132 -2.25 18.40 -1.66
CA ILE A 132 -3.60 18.99 -1.71
C ILE A 132 -3.64 19.81 -2.99
N ASP A 133 -4.42 19.34 -3.97
CA ASP A 133 -4.70 20.10 -5.18
C ASP A 133 -6.06 20.77 -5.02
N ALA A 134 -6.06 22.10 -4.97
CA ALA A 134 -7.24 22.91 -4.75
C ALA A 134 -7.43 23.89 -5.91
N SER A 135 -8.60 23.84 -6.55
CA SER A 135 -8.93 24.64 -7.71
C SER A 135 -10.32 25.30 -7.60
N GLY A 136 -10.51 26.42 -8.29
CA GLY A 136 -11.72 27.26 -8.17
C GLY A 136 -11.83 27.96 -6.81
N ASP A 137 -13.04 28.08 -6.26
CA ASP A 137 -13.31 28.68 -4.94
C ASP A 137 -13.12 27.72 -3.76
N ALA A 138 -12.14 26.80 -3.87
CA ALA A 138 -11.87 25.82 -2.83
C ALA A 138 -11.20 26.46 -1.60
N HIS A 139 -11.63 26.08 -0.40
CA HIS A 139 -11.06 26.57 0.87
C HIS A 139 -10.30 25.45 1.58
N VAL A 140 -9.01 25.68 1.84
CA VAL A 140 -8.10 24.72 2.47
C VAL A 140 -7.58 25.30 3.79
N GLU A 141 -7.86 24.64 4.92
CA GLU A 141 -7.51 25.16 6.25
C GLU A 141 -7.15 24.05 7.24
N GLY A 142 -6.19 24.30 8.12
CA GLY A 142 -5.92 23.46 9.30
C GLY A 142 -5.36 22.06 9.00
N ASN A 143 -4.82 21.82 7.80
CA ASN A 143 -4.25 20.52 7.45
C ASN A 143 -2.86 20.35 8.06
N SER A 144 -2.57 19.15 8.56
CA SER A 144 -1.31 18.81 9.22
C SER A 144 -0.71 17.52 8.68
N PHE A 145 0.61 17.52 8.53
CA PHE A 145 1.39 16.34 8.15
C PHE A 145 2.47 16.13 9.20
N ASN A 146 2.27 15.13 10.06
CA ASN A 146 3.17 14.80 11.16
C ASN A 146 3.89 13.49 10.84
N ILE A 147 5.16 13.61 10.48
CA ILE A 147 6.10 12.51 10.34
C ILE A 147 6.90 12.41 11.65
N GLY A 148 7.00 11.23 12.26
CA GLY A 148 7.88 11.01 13.41
C GLY A 148 7.85 9.62 14.00
#